data_AF-A0A2E7D9J2-F1
#
_entry.id   AF-A0A2E7D9J2-F1
#
_cell.length_a   1.000
_cell.length_b   1.000
_cell.length_c   1.000
_cell.angle_alpha   90.00
_cell.angle_beta   90.00
_cell.angle_gamma   90.00
#
_symmetry.space_group_name_H-M   'P 1'
#
loop_
_entity.id
_entity.type
_entity.pdbx_description
1 polymer ?
#
loop_
_entity_poly.entity_id
_entity_poly.type
_entity_poly.pdbx_seq_one_letter_code
_entity_poly.pdbx_strand_id
1 'polypeptide(L)'
;MAKIIDGHRVIRQLSVAEAEAEHEVVIDGKPVPFGYSNARWRSLLAQFQDGDELWFSSSSNEDWDKCRGFEGIVLIRNGKAIDSFVTFMN
;
A
#
# COMPACT_ATOMS: atom_id res chain seq x y z
N MET A 1 -14.75 8.29 -3.60
CA MET A 1 -13.98 9.56 -3.58
C MET A 1 -12.71 9.34 -2.79
N ALA A 2 -11.59 9.88 -3.26
CA ALA A 2 -10.32 9.81 -2.52
C ALA A 2 -10.40 10.63 -1.24
N LYS A 3 -9.69 10.19 -0.20
CA LYS A 3 -9.57 10.87 1.10
C LYS A 3 -8.11 11.18 1.36
N ILE A 4 -7.84 12.19 2.20
CA ILE A 4 -6.51 12.47 2.72
C ILE A 4 -6.47 12.06 4.18
N ILE A 5 -5.51 11.20 4.55
CA ILE A 5 -5.26 10.77 5.92
C ILE A 5 -3.76 10.92 6.17
N ASP A 6 -3.39 11.82 7.09
CA ASP A 6 -1.99 12.11 7.44
C ASP A 6 -1.05 12.32 6.24
N GLY A 7 -1.55 13.01 5.21
CA GLY A 7 -0.81 13.30 3.98
C GLY A 7 -0.89 12.20 2.91
N HIS A 8 -1.44 11.03 3.21
CA HIS A 8 -1.68 9.97 2.24
C HIS A 8 -3.01 10.19 1.52
N ARG A 9 -2.96 10.22 0.18
CA ARG A 9 -4.16 10.20 -0.66
C ARG A 9 -4.63 8.77 -0.87
N VAL A 10 -5.55 8.33 -0.02
CA VAL A 10 -6.12 6.97 -0.06
C VAL A 10 -7.33 6.92 -1.00
N ILE A 11 -7.39 5.89 -1.82
CA ILE A 11 -8.33 5.79 -2.95
C ILE A 11 -9.34 4.67 -2.74
N ARG A 12 -8.86 3.51 -2.33
CA ARG A 12 -9.63 2.27 -2.21
C ARG A 12 -9.14 1.48 -1.01
N GLN A 13 -10.07 1.03 -0.17
CA GLN A 13 -9.78 0.09 0.91
C GLN A 13 -9.57 -1.29 0.31
N LEU A 14 -8.62 -2.05 0.88
CA LEU A 14 -8.25 -3.38 0.45
C LEU A 14 -8.33 -4.34 1.63
N SER A 15 -8.53 -5.62 1.36
CA SER A 15 -8.11 -6.69 2.24
C SER A 15 -6.62 -7.03 2.01
N VAL A 16 -6.02 -7.74 2.96
CA VAL A 16 -4.67 -8.29 2.83
C VAL A 16 -4.56 -9.18 1.60
N ALA A 17 -5.56 -10.04 1.36
CA ALA A 17 -5.56 -10.97 0.23
C ALA A 17 -5.64 -10.25 -1.12
N GLU A 18 -6.45 -9.20 -1.25
CA GLU A 18 -6.50 -8.38 -2.47
C GLU A 18 -5.15 -7.69 -2.71
N ALA A 19 -4.54 -7.10 -1.69
CA ALA A 19 -3.24 -6.44 -1.82
C ALA A 19 -2.14 -7.43 -2.24
N GLU A 20 -2.12 -8.63 -1.66
CA GLU A 20 -1.16 -9.69 -2.00
C GLU A 20 -1.35 -10.21 -3.43
N ALA A 21 -2.59 -10.42 -3.87
CA ALA A 21 -2.90 -10.89 -5.23
C ALA A 21 -2.57 -9.84 -6.30
N GLU A 22 -2.85 -8.55 -6.03
CA GLU A 22 -2.56 -7.46 -6.97
C GLU A 22 -1.05 -7.23 -7.19
N HIS A 23 -0.21 -7.60 -6.22
CA HIS A 23 1.24 -7.37 -6.26
C HIS A 23 2.04 -8.68 -6.22
N GLU A 24 1.44 -9.79 -6.63
CA GLU A 24 2.13 -11.06 -6.69
C GLU A 24 3.23 -11.05 -7.77
N VAL A 25 4.44 -11.46 -7.40
CA VAL A 25 5.58 -11.59 -8.31
C VAL A 25 6.14 -13.00 -8.21
N VAL A 26 6.43 -13.62 -9.35
CA VAL A 26 7.09 -14.94 -9.37
C VAL A 26 8.59 -14.77 -9.19
N ILE A 27 9.13 -15.29 -8.08
CA ILE A 27 10.57 -15.36 -7.79
C ILE A 27 10.94 -16.83 -7.63
N ASP A 28 11.93 -17.30 -8.40
CA ASP A 28 12.40 -18.69 -8.40
C ASP A 28 11.24 -19.71 -8.57
N GLY A 29 10.28 -19.38 -9.44
CA GLY A 29 9.11 -20.23 -9.75
C GLY A 29 8.03 -20.24 -8.66
N LYS A 30 8.11 -19.38 -7.65
CA LYS A 30 7.12 -19.27 -6.57
C LYS A 30 6.44 -17.90 -6.56
N PRO A 31 5.12 -17.84 -6.34
CA PRO A 31 4.43 -16.58 -6.12
C PRO A 31 4.85 -15.97 -4.78
N VAL A 32 5.31 -14.71 -4.81
CA VAL A 32 5.73 -13.95 -3.63
C VAL A 32 5.04 -12.58 -3.65
N PRO A 33 4.14 -12.29 -2.70
CA PRO A 33 3.50 -10.97 -2.61
C PRO A 33 4.53 -9.86 -2.48
N PHE A 34 4.43 -8.84 -3.32
CA PHE A 34 5.36 -7.72 -3.41
C PHE A 34 6.83 -8.11 -3.71
N GLY A 35 7.07 -9.33 -4.19
CA GLY A 35 8.39 -9.81 -4.60
C GLY A 35 9.49 -9.60 -3.55
N TYR A 36 10.59 -8.95 -3.94
CA TYR A 36 11.72 -8.65 -3.05
C TYR A 36 11.36 -7.72 -1.88
N SER A 37 10.25 -6.99 -1.99
CA SER A 37 9.72 -6.15 -0.90
C SER A 37 8.82 -6.91 0.07
N ASN A 38 8.65 -8.24 -0.09
CA ASN A 38 7.80 -9.05 0.79
C ASN A 38 8.16 -8.89 2.27
N ALA A 39 9.44 -8.75 2.61
CA ALA A 39 9.85 -8.53 4.00
C ALA A 39 9.25 -7.24 4.58
N ARG A 40 9.21 -6.15 3.81
CA ARG A 40 8.59 -4.88 4.23
C ARG A 40 7.06 -5.03 4.35
N TRP A 41 6.45 -5.76 3.42
CA TRP A 41 5.04 -6.10 3.49
C TRP A 41 4.69 -6.90 4.77
N ARG A 42 5.48 -7.92 5.10
CA ARG A 42 5.30 -8.71 6.33
C ARG A 42 5.50 -7.87 7.59
N SER A 43 6.44 -6.93 7.59
CA SER A 43 6.63 -5.98 8.70
C SER A 43 5.44 -5.02 8.87
N LEU A 44 4.80 -4.59 7.77
CA LEU A 44 3.55 -3.82 7.83
C LEU A 44 2.43 -4.67 8.44
N LEU A 45 2.27 -5.92 7.97
CA LEU A 45 1.25 -6.83 8.49
C LEU A 45 1.45 -7.22 9.96
N ALA A 46 2.70 -7.29 10.44
CA ALA A 46 2.98 -7.56 11.84
C ALA A 46 2.45 -6.46 12.79
N GLN A 47 2.12 -5.28 12.27
CA GLN A 47 1.55 -4.18 13.04
C GLN A 47 0.02 -4.22 13.11
N PHE A 48 -0.65 -5.11 12.37
CA PHE A 48 -2.12 -5.18 12.32
C PHE A 48 -2.74 -5.45 13.70
N GLN A 49 -3.82 -4.75 13.97
CA GLN A 49 -4.69 -4.94 15.12
C GLN A 49 -6.15 -4.99 14.68
N ASP A 50 -7.02 -5.50 15.54
CA ASP A 50 -8.46 -5.51 15.28
C ASP A 50 -8.98 -4.10 15.07
N GLY A 51 -9.72 -3.90 13.97
CA GLY A 51 -10.24 -2.60 13.56
C GLY A 51 -9.32 -1.78 12.66
N ASP A 52 -8.14 -2.31 12.30
CA ASP A 52 -7.29 -1.68 11.30
C ASP A 52 -7.85 -1.82 9.88
N GLU A 53 -7.54 -0.83 9.07
CA GLU A 53 -7.90 -0.77 7.67
C GLU A 53 -6.65 -0.72 6.80
N LEU A 54 -6.64 -1.47 5.71
CA LEU A 54 -5.63 -1.37 4.67
C LEU A 54 -6.16 -0.53 3.51
N TRP A 55 -5.35 0.39 3.02
CA TRP A 55 -5.76 1.25 1.91
C TRP A 55 -4.70 1.31 0.81
N PHE A 56 -5.15 1.25 -0.43
CA PHE A 56 -4.38 1.70 -1.58
C PHE A 56 -4.29 3.22 -1.57
N SER A 57 -3.08 3.74 -1.74
CA SER A 57 -2.77 5.15 -1.87
C SER A 57 -2.07 5.41 -3.20
N SER A 58 -2.40 6.53 -3.83
CA SER A 58 -1.67 7.01 -5.00
C SER A 58 -1.79 8.53 -5.11
N SER A 59 -0.67 9.15 -5.52
CA SER A 59 -0.56 10.58 -5.77
C SER A 59 -1.62 11.08 -6.77
N SER A 60 -1.75 12.41 -6.86
CA SER A 60 -2.61 13.01 -7.86
C SER A 60 -2.08 12.72 -9.28
N ASN A 61 -2.96 12.74 -10.28
CA ASN A 61 -2.54 12.61 -11.68
C ASN A 61 -1.52 13.69 -12.05
N GLU A 62 -1.66 14.92 -11.51
CA GLU A 62 -0.70 16.01 -11.72
C GLU A 62 0.70 15.67 -11.23
N ASP A 63 0.84 14.98 -10.09
CA ASP A 63 2.15 14.58 -9.58
C ASP A 63 2.76 13.45 -10.41
N TRP A 64 1.94 12.52 -10.91
CA TRP A 64 2.38 11.53 -11.88
C TRP A 64 2.92 12.20 -13.15
N ASP A 65 2.18 13.14 -13.73
CA ASP A 65 2.57 13.90 -14.92
C ASP A 65 3.87 14.70 -14.74
N LYS A 66 4.21 15.07 -13.50
CA LYS A 66 5.42 15.83 -13.14
C LYS A 66 6.58 14.97 -12.64
N CYS A 67 6.51 13.64 -12.78
CA CYS A 67 7.51 12.69 -12.27
C CYS A 67 7.74 12.81 -10.74
N ARG A 68 6.66 13.02 -9.98
CA ARG A 68 6.64 13.05 -8.51
C ARG A 68 5.58 12.11 -7.93
N GLY A 69 5.02 11.26 -8.78
CA GLY A 69 3.97 10.31 -8.42
C GLY A 69 4.52 9.13 -7.64
N PHE A 70 3.76 8.67 -6.65
CA PHE A 70 4.00 7.40 -5.99
C PHE A 70 2.68 6.72 -5.69
N GLU A 71 2.72 5.41 -5.55
CA GLU A 71 1.63 4.60 -5.03
C GLU A 71 2.14 3.57 -4.03
N GLY A 72 1.22 3.07 -3.22
CA GLY A 72 1.55 2.15 -2.16
C GLY A 72 0.39 1.80 -1.26
N ILE A 73 0.69 1.07 -0.21
CA ILE A 73 -0.25 0.58 0.77
C ILE A 73 -0.08 1.35 2.09
N VAL A 74 -1.18 1.71 2.72
CA VAL A 74 -1.20 2.42 4.01
C VAL A 74 -2.02 1.63 5.01
N LEU A 75 -1.45 1.40 6.20
CA LEU A 75 -2.16 0.84 7.34
C LEU A 75 -2.77 1.99 8.14
N ILE A 76 -4.08 1.96 8.34
CA ILE A 76 -4.83 3.00 9.07
C ILE A 76 -5.50 2.39 10.29
N ARG A 77 -5.39 3.09 11.42
CA ARG A 77 -6.06 2.73 12.67
C ARG A 77 -6.74 3.97 13.24
N ASN A 78 -8.03 3.87 13.52
CA ASN A 78 -8.81 4.98 14.09
C ASN A 78 -8.61 6.32 13.33
N GLY A 79 -8.56 6.24 11.99
CA GLY A 79 -8.40 7.41 11.12
C GLY A 79 -7.00 8.02 11.07
N LYS A 80 -5.97 7.32 11.57
CA LYS A 80 -4.56 7.75 11.50
C LYS A 80 -3.72 6.76 10.70
N ALA A 81 -2.75 7.26 9.95
CA ALA A 81 -1.77 6.41 9.29
C ALA A 81 -0.79 5.86 10.34
N ILE A 82 -0.70 4.54 10.43
CA ILE A 82 0.23 3.86 11.34
C ILE A 82 1.57 3.63 10.65
N ASP A 83 1.53 3.12 9.42
CA ASP A 83 2.71 2.89 8.60
C ASP A 83 2.30 2.87 7.11
N SER A 84 3.29 3.02 6.22
CA SER A 84 3.08 2.97 4.78
C SER A 84 4.22 2.29 4.03
N PHE A 85 3.85 1.72 2.90
CA PHE A 85 4.72 0.96 2.04
C PHE A 85 4.51 1.39 0.58
N VAL A 86 5.48 2.11 0.04
CA VAL A 86 5.51 2.52 -1.37
C VAL A 86 5.81 1.29 -2.24
N THR A 87 4.96 1.06 -3.24
CA THR A 87 5.07 -0.06 -4.18
C THR A 87 5.64 0.38 -5.53
N PHE A 88 5.35 1.62 -5.93
CA PHE A 88 5.81 2.17 -7.20
C PHE A 88 6.02 3.69 -7.10
N MET A 89 6.99 4.19 -7.86
CA MET A 89 7.34 5.60 -7.97
C MET A 89 7.62 5.91 -9.44
N ASN A 90 7.24 7.12 -9.88
CA ASN A 90 7.59 7.64 -11.21
C ASN A 90 8.99 8.26 -11.25
#